data_AF-A0A2N2G9Z0-F1
#
_entry.id   AF-A0A2N2G9Z0-F1
#
_cell.length_a   1.000
_cell.length_b   1.000
_cell.length_c   1.000
_cell.angle_alpha   90.00
_cell.angle_beta   90.00
_cell.angle_gamma   90.00
#
_symmetry.space_group_name_H-M   'P 1'
#
loop_
_entity.id
_entity.type
_entity.pdbx_description
1 polymer ?
#
loop_
_entity_poly.entity_id
_entity_poly.type
_entity_poly.pdbx_seq_one_letter_code
_entity_poly.pdbx_strand_id
1 'polypeptide(L)'
;MTDLTNDSEKPNRLAMIEQALKDKAPGMYEELQSSGQLQAFLEGHDEEMMASYEEAKKQAWEDTMTNYLSFTDASDSEASSPMG
;
A
#
# COMPACT_ATOMS: atom_id res chain seq x y z
N MET A 1 8.27 -11.15 -6.43
CA MET A 1 7.92 -11.02 -7.86
C MET A 1 6.68 -10.11 -7.93
N THR A 2 6.83 -8.83 -7.62
CA THR A 2 5.73 -7.83 -7.58
C THR A 2 6.18 -6.38 -7.79
N ASP A 3 7.48 -6.08 -7.96
CA ASP A 3 7.95 -4.69 -8.11
C ASP A 3 7.80 -4.10 -9.51
N LEU A 4 7.76 -4.94 -10.55
CA LEU A 4 7.75 -4.48 -11.95
C LEU A 4 6.49 -3.65 -12.30
N THR A 5 5.39 -3.84 -11.59
CA THR A 5 4.15 -3.05 -11.77
C THR A 5 4.18 -1.71 -11.03
N ASN A 6 4.98 -1.59 -9.96
CA ASN A 6 5.00 -0.36 -9.16
C ASN A 6 5.81 0.75 -9.83
N ASP A 7 6.93 0.43 -10.47
CA ASP A 7 7.73 1.43 -11.16
C ASP A 7 7.12 1.86 -12.50
N SER A 8 6.42 0.95 -13.20
CA SER A 8 5.77 1.29 -14.48
C SER A 8 4.59 2.24 -14.32
N GLU A 9 3.95 2.26 -13.15
CA GLU A 9 2.83 3.14 -12.82
C GLU A 9 3.27 4.48 -12.22
N LYS A 10 4.53 4.61 -11.80
CA LYS A 10 5.07 5.83 -11.17
C LYS A 10 4.78 7.11 -11.97
N PRO A 11 4.96 7.17 -13.30
CA PRO A 11 4.64 8.38 -14.06
C PRO A 11 3.17 8.81 -13.97
N ASN A 12 2.25 7.84 -13.87
CA ASN A 12 0.82 8.12 -13.72
C ASN A 12 0.53 8.71 -12.33
N ARG A 13 1.09 8.09 -11.28
CA ARG A 13 0.95 8.59 -9.91
C ARG A 13 1.50 10.01 -9.74
N LEU A 14 2.67 10.30 -10.31
CA LEU A 14 3.23 11.65 -10.30
C LEU A 14 2.31 12.66 -10.99
N ALA A 15 1.69 12.30 -12.13
CA ALA A 15 0.73 13.18 -12.80
C ALA A 15 -0.53 13.43 -11.96
N MET A 16 -1.02 12.41 -11.25
CA MET A 16 -2.15 12.56 -10.32
C MET A 16 -1.79 13.46 -9.13
N ILE A 17 -0.61 13.28 -8.54
CA ILE A 17 -0.11 14.12 -7.43
C ILE A 17 0.07 15.56 -7.91
N GLU A 18 0.62 15.78 -9.10
CA GLU A 18 0.77 17.11 -9.68
C GLU A 18 -0.59 17.78 -9.91
N GLN A 19 -1.57 17.05 -10.43
CA GLN A 19 -2.92 17.58 -10.62
C GLN A 19 -3.58 17.92 -9.28
N ALA A 20 -3.46 17.05 -8.27
CA ALA A 20 -3.97 17.32 -6.94
C ALA A 20 -3.30 18.55 -6.30
N LEU A 21 -1.99 18.73 -6.51
CA LEU A 21 -1.24 19.90 -6.06
C LEU A 21 -1.77 21.18 -6.72
N LYS A 22 -2.01 21.18 -8.03
CA LYS A 22 -2.62 22.31 -8.75
C LYS A 22 -4.02 22.64 -8.24
N ASP A 23 -4.83 21.61 -7.98
CA ASP A 23 -6.23 21.79 -7.58
C ASP A 23 -6.37 22.25 -6.12
N LYS A 24 -5.51 21.75 -5.23
CA LYS A 24 -5.62 21.96 -3.78
C LYS A 24 -4.74 23.09 -3.25
N ALA A 25 -3.58 23.32 -3.87
CA ALA A 25 -2.61 24.32 -3.43
C ALA A 25 -1.88 24.97 -4.62
N PRO A 26 -2.61 25.69 -5.50
CA PRO A 26 -2.03 26.28 -6.71
C PRO A 26 -0.86 27.24 -6.44
N GLY A 27 -0.89 28.00 -5.34
CA GLY A 27 0.23 28.87 -4.96
C GLY A 27 1.50 28.09 -4.60
N MET A 28 1.35 26.94 -3.95
CA MET A 28 2.49 26.05 -3.64
C MET A 28 3.04 25.40 -4.91
N TYR A 29 2.16 25.05 -5.86
CA TYR A 29 2.58 24.57 -7.18
C TYR A 29 3.47 25.59 -7.88
N GLU A 30 3.02 26.84 -7.98
CA GLU A 30 3.77 27.92 -8.62
C GLU A 30 5.12 28.17 -7.93
N GLU A 31 5.15 28.18 -6.59
CA GLU A 31 6.38 28.32 -5.81
C GLU A 31 7.37 27.20 -6.13
N LEU A 32 6.95 25.93 -6.00
CA LEU A 32 7.77 24.76 -6.27
C LEU A 32 8.25 24.69 -7.72
N GLN A 33 7.42 25.12 -8.67
CA GLN A 33 7.79 25.19 -10.08
C GLN A 33 8.85 26.28 -10.32
N SER A 34 8.66 27.46 -9.74
CA SER A 34 9.59 28.59 -9.87
C SER A 34 10.93 28.34 -9.17
N SER A 35 10.93 27.59 -8.06
CA SER A 35 12.14 27.22 -7.32
C SER A 35 12.87 26.01 -7.91
N GLY A 36 12.27 25.32 -8.89
CA GLY A 36 12.80 24.10 -9.49
C GLY A 36 12.72 22.87 -8.57
N GLN A 37 11.98 22.94 -7.47
CA GLN A 37 11.83 21.87 -6.49
C GLN A 37 10.62 20.96 -6.75
N LEU A 38 9.79 21.29 -7.75
CA LEU A 38 8.55 20.57 -8.05
C LEU A 38 8.77 19.06 -8.19
N GLN A 39 9.77 18.62 -8.96
CA GLN A 39 9.96 17.19 -9.18
C GLN A 39 10.35 16.43 -7.89
N ALA A 40 11.26 16.99 -7.09
CA ALA A 40 11.64 16.39 -5.82
C ALA A 40 10.45 16.32 -4.84
N PHE A 41 9.60 17.34 -4.83
CA PHE A 41 8.36 17.33 -4.05
C PHE A 41 7.42 16.20 -4.51
N LEU A 42 7.17 16.07 -5.81
CA LEU A 42 6.27 15.03 -6.35
C LEU A 42 6.79 13.62 -6.05
N GLU A 43 8.10 13.39 -6.21
CA GLU A 43 8.73 12.10 -5.93
C GLU A 43 8.68 11.74 -4.44
N GLY A 44 8.96 12.70 -3.54
CA GLY A 44 8.84 12.47 -2.10
C GLY A 44 7.40 12.13 -1.68
N HIS A 45 6.42 12.81 -2.26
CA HIS A 45 5.02 12.53 -1.98
C HIS A 45 4.55 11.16 -2.53
N ASP A 46 5.07 10.73 -3.69
CA ASP A 46 4.82 9.38 -4.22
C ASP A 46 5.37 8.30 -3.30
N GLU A 47 6.60 8.49 -2.81
CA GLU A 47 7.24 7.56 -1.87
C GLU A 47 6.46 7.42 -0.56
N GLU A 48 6.04 8.53 0.04
CA GLU A 48 5.22 8.53 1.26
C GLU A 48 3.86 7.83 1.04
N MET A 49 3.19 8.12 -0.07
CA MET A 49 1.92 7.51 -0.43
C MET A 49 2.08 5.98 -0.62
N MET A 50 3.11 5.55 -1.34
CA MET A 50 3.36 4.13 -1.60
C MET A 50 3.78 3.38 -0.34
N ALA A 51 4.54 4.01 0.56
CA ALA A 51 4.88 3.42 1.86
C ALA A 51 3.61 3.13 2.68
N SER A 52 2.69 4.09 2.76
CA SER A 52 1.40 3.91 3.45
C SER A 52 0.55 2.82 2.79
N TYR A 53 0.53 2.76 1.46
CA TYR A 53 -0.20 1.72 0.72
C TYR A 53 0.33 0.31 1.01
N GLU A 54 1.64 0.09 0.96
CA GLU A 54 2.23 -1.23 1.22
C GLU A 54 2.04 -1.65 2.69
N GLU A 55 2.10 -0.72 3.63
CA GLU A 55 1.78 -0.99 5.04
C GLU A 55 0.32 -1.43 5.20
N ALA A 56 -0.63 -0.69 4.63
CA ALA A 56 -2.05 -1.03 4.70
C ALA A 56 -2.36 -2.38 4.04
N LYS A 57 -1.73 -2.67 2.90
CA LYS A 57 -1.84 -3.96 2.21
C LYS A 57 -1.29 -5.12 3.05
N LYS A 58 -0.15 -4.92 3.71
CA LYS A 58 0.41 -5.90 4.64
C LYS A 58 -0.54 -6.17 5.80
N GLN A 59 -1.06 -5.11 6.43
CA GLN A 59 -2.01 -5.24 7.53
C GLN A 59 -3.29 -5.98 7.10
N ALA A 60 -3.87 -5.61 5.96
CA ALA A 60 -5.05 -6.28 5.42
C ALA A 60 -4.80 -7.78 5.14
N TRP A 61 -3.59 -8.14 4.72
CA TRP A 61 -3.21 -9.54 4.55
C TRP A 61 -3.11 -10.30 5.87
N GLU A 62 -2.49 -9.71 6.90
CA GLU A 62 -2.40 -10.29 8.24
C GLU A 62 -3.79 -10.48 8.87
N ASP A 63 -4.67 -9.48 8.70
CA ASP A 63 -6.07 -9.56 9.13
C ASP A 63 -6.82 -10.67 8.38
N THR A 64 -6.59 -10.81 7.07
CA THR A 64 -7.21 -11.86 6.26
C THR A 64 -6.77 -13.25 6.74
N MET A 65 -5.47 -13.41 7.00
CA MET A 65 -4.89 -14.66 7.50
C MET A 65 -5.48 -15.05 8.86
N THR A 66 -5.59 -14.08 9.77
CA THR A 66 -6.06 -14.34 11.13
C THR A 66 -7.56 -14.65 11.16
N ASN A 67 -8.37 -13.85 10.46
CA ASN A 67 -9.81 -13.87 10.63
C ASN A 67 -10.54 -14.84 9.70
N TYR A 68 -9.97 -15.16 8.53
CA TYR A 68 -10.67 -15.94 7.50
C TYR A 68 -9.92 -17.20 7.08
N LEU A 69 -8.58 -17.17 7.12
CA LEU A 69 -7.73 -18.29 6.68
C LEU A 69 -7.05 -19.01 7.86
N SER A 70 -7.54 -18.84 9.09
CA SER A 70 -7.09 -19.63 10.23
C SER A 70 -7.67 -21.05 10.14
N PHE A 71 -6.93 -21.92 9.47
CA PHE A 71 -7.23 -23.35 9.45
C PHE A 71 -6.86 -23.94 10.81
N THR A 72 -7.83 -24.04 11.72
CA THR A 72 -7.64 -24.82 12.94
C THR A 72 -7.52 -26.29 12.51
N ASP A 73 -6.32 -26.85 12.66
CA ASP A 73 -6.10 -28.29 12.49
C ASP A 73 -6.82 -29.01 13.63
N ALA A 74 -8.11 -29.29 13.44
CA ALA A 74 -8.84 -30.26 14.25
C ALA A 74 -8.41 -31.67 13.80
N SER A 75 -7.13 -31.98 13.95
CA SER A 75 -6.58 -33.31 13.74
C SER A 75 -6.83 -34.14 14.99
N ASP A 76 -7.94 -34.86 14.92
CA ASP A 76 -8.23 -36.18 15.49
C ASP A 76 -7.97 -36.41 16.98
N SER A 77 -9.01 -36.14 17.78
CA SER A 77 -9.25 -36.84 19.05
C SER A 77 -10.51 -37.70 18.99
N GLU A 78 -10.67 -38.49 17.93
CA GLU A 78 -11.63 -39.60 17.86
C GLU A 78 -10.90 -40.94 17.86
N ALA A 79 -10.60 -41.45 19.06
CA ALA A 79 -10.51 -42.91 19.31
C ALA A 79 -10.54 -43.19 20.83
N SER A 80 -11.57 -42.71 21.53
CA SER A 80 -11.95 -43.33 22.79
C SER A 80 -12.77 -44.58 22.47
N SER A 81 -12.12 -45.74 22.41
CA SER A 81 -12.80 -47.04 22.50
C SER A 81 -12.53 -47.63 23.88
N PRO A 82 -13.48 -47.56 24.83
CA PRO A 82 -13.41 -48.39 26.01
C PRO A 82 -13.85 -49.82 25.61
N MET A 83 -12.90 -50.76 25.55
CA MET A 83 -13.26 -52.18 25.58
C MET A 83 -13.87 -52.49 26.95
N GLY A 84 -15.11 -52.98 26.93
CA GLY A 84 -15.79 -53.57 28.08
C GLY A 84 -15.29 -54.96 28.45
#